data_AF-A0A258SMD7-F1
#
_entry.id   AF-A0A258SMD7-F1
#
_cell.length_a   1.000
_cell.length_b   1.000
_cell.length_c   1.000
_cell.angle_alpha   90.00
_cell.angle_beta   90.00
_cell.angle_gamma   90.00
#
_symmetry.space_group_name_H-M   'P 1'
#
loop_
_entity.id
_entity.type
_entity.pdbx_description
1 polymer ?
#
loop_
_entity_poly.entity_id
_entity_poly.type
_entity_poly.pdbx_seq_one_letter_code
_entity_poly.pdbx_strand_id
1 'polypeptide(L)'
;MPANLKQEARAELQAKLEAGLQEMGLQITAEQQHKLLEYVALIYKWNQVHNLTAVREPLDMITLHILDSLSVLPYVDCKYLLDVGAGAGLPSIPLAICLPDLQVTAIDAVQKKVSFMRQVKAQLGLGNFNVIHGRIEEQEVP
;
A
#
# COMPACT_ATOMS: atom_id res chain seq x y z
N MET A 1 -18.66 -0.06 2.76
CA MET A 1 -18.55 1.38 3.05
C MET A 1 -17.24 1.60 3.81
N PRO A 2 -16.26 2.34 3.26
CA PRO A 2 -15.01 2.61 3.96
C PRO A 2 -15.28 3.45 5.22
N ALA A 3 -14.33 3.47 6.15
CA ALA A 3 -14.38 4.42 7.26
C ALA A 3 -14.29 5.80 6.63
N ASN A 4 -15.40 6.56 6.65
CA ASN A 4 -15.41 7.89 6.04
C ASN A 4 -14.51 8.80 6.88
N LEU A 5 -13.25 8.92 6.46
CA LEU A 5 -12.43 10.08 6.77
C LEU A 5 -13.28 11.30 6.40
N LYS A 6 -13.41 12.24 7.34
CA LYS A 6 -14.17 13.48 7.09
C LYS A 6 -13.64 14.15 5.83
N GLN A 7 -14.51 14.82 5.09
CA GLN A 7 -14.15 15.45 3.81
C GLN A 7 -12.98 16.44 3.96
N GLU A 8 -12.94 17.18 5.07
CA GLU A 8 -11.82 18.07 5.44
C GLU A 8 -10.49 17.30 5.64
N ALA A 9 -10.54 16.17 6.36
CA ALA A 9 -9.36 15.32 6.56
C ALA A 9 -8.86 14.73 5.24
N ARG A 10 -9.75 14.42 4.31
CA ARG A 10 -9.36 13.90 2.99
C ARG A 10 -8.61 14.94 2.15
N ALA A 11 -9.04 16.20 2.20
CA ALA A 11 -8.36 17.30 1.50
C ALA A 11 -6.95 17.52 2.05
N GLU A 12 -6.78 17.44 3.38
CA GLU A 12 -5.47 17.56 4.02
C GLU A 12 -4.52 16.42 3.63
N LEU A 13 -5.03 15.18 3.60
CA LEU A 13 -4.25 14.02 3.16
C LEU A 13 -3.82 14.14 1.69
N GLN A 14 -4.73 14.58 0.82
CA GLN A 14 -4.46 14.83 -0.59
C GLN A 14 -3.35 15.87 -0.75
N ALA A 15 -3.46 17.02 -0.08
CA ALA A 15 -2.46 18.07 -0.14
C ALA A 15 -1.09 17.60 0.36
N LYS A 16 -1.05 16.82 1.44
CA LYS A 16 0.21 16.26 1.99
C LYS A 16 0.84 15.26 1.02
N LEU A 17 0.04 14.41 0.38
CA LEU A 17 0.52 13.47 -0.63
C LEU A 17 1.09 14.19 -1.85
N GLU A 18 0.35 15.16 -2.40
CA GLU A 18 0.79 15.95 -3.56
C GLU A 18 2.10 16.68 -3.29
N ALA A 19 2.22 17.33 -2.13
CA ALA A 19 3.44 18.03 -1.74
C ALA A 19 4.65 17.07 -1.67
N GLY A 20 4.47 15.90 -1.06
CA GLY A 20 5.54 14.90 -0.95
C GLY A 20 5.94 14.32 -2.32
N LEU A 21 4.97 14.03 -3.18
CA LEU A 21 5.25 13.56 -4.55
C LEU A 21 6.02 14.60 -5.36
N GLN A 22 5.65 15.88 -5.22
CA GLN A 22 6.35 16.98 -5.87
C GLN A 22 7.80 17.11 -5.37
N GLU A 23 8.02 17.03 -4.05
CA GLU A 23 9.36 17.09 -3.45
C GLU A 23 10.25 15.94 -3.92
N MET A 24 9.68 14.74 -4.06
CA MET A 24 10.38 13.56 -4.57
C MET A 24 10.55 13.54 -6.10
N GLY A 25 9.92 14.48 -6.82
CA GLY A 25 9.94 14.51 -8.29
C GLY A 25 9.21 13.34 -8.95
N LEU A 26 8.25 12.71 -8.26
CA LEU A 26 7.52 11.54 -8.75
C LEU A 26 6.26 11.95 -9.52
N GLN A 27 6.10 11.38 -10.72
CA GLN A 27 4.91 11.60 -11.54
C GLN A 27 3.88 10.49 -11.30
N ILE A 28 2.98 10.73 -10.35
CA ILE A 28 1.88 9.81 -10.01
C ILE A 28 0.55 10.45 -10.43
N THR A 29 -0.25 9.71 -11.21
CA THR A 29 -1.52 10.21 -11.75
C THR A 29 -2.58 10.44 -10.65
N ALA A 30 -3.58 11.28 -10.93
CA ALA A 30 -4.68 11.52 -9.99
C ALA A 30 -5.44 10.24 -9.60
N GLU A 31 -5.58 9.27 -10.52
CA GLU A 31 -6.21 7.98 -10.22
C GLU A 31 -5.36 7.15 -9.24
N GLN A 32 -4.04 7.11 -9.44
CA GLN A 32 -3.13 6.41 -8.55
C GLN A 32 -3.10 7.06 -7.17
N GLN A 33 -3.04 8.39 -7.10
CA GLN A 33 -3.14 9.14 -5.84
C GLN A 33 -4.45 8.84 -5.11
N HIS A 34 -5.57 8.79 -5.83
CA HIS A 34 -6.86 8.40 -5.26
C HIS A 34 -6.80 6.99 -4.66
N LYS A 35 -6.25 6.01 -5.37
CA LYS A 35 -6.06 4.63 -4.86
C LYS A 35 -5.15 4.58 -3.64
N LEU A 36 -4.08 5.38 -3.61
CA LEU A 36 -3.19 5.49 -2.44
C LEU A 36 -3.94 6.03 -1.21
N LEU A 37 -4.80 7.03 -1.38
CA LEU A 37 -5.62 7.55 -0.29
C LEU A 37 -6.69 6.55 0.19
N GLU A 38 -7.33 5.82 -0.73
CA GLU A 38 -8.25 4.73 -0.36
C GLU A 38 -7.50 3.61 0.40
N TYR A 39 -6.26 3.31 0.00
CA TYR A 39 -5.39 2.38 0.73
C TYR A 39 -5.11 2.88 2.16
N VAL A 40 -4.76 4.16 2.35
CA VAL A 40 -4.59 4.75 3.69
C VAL A 40 -5.87 4.64 4.51
N ALA A 41 -7.03 4.91 3.93
CA ALA A 41 -8.32 4.75 4.61
C ALA A 41 -8.57 3.30 5.05
N LEU A 42 -8.13 2.32 4.25
CA LEU A 42 -8.22 0.90 4.58
C LEU A 42 -7.26 0.51 5.71
N ILE A 43 -6.01 0.96 5.67
CA ILE A 43 -5.05 0.77 6.78
C ILE A 43 -5.66 1.34 8.04
N TYR A 44 -6.09 2.61 8.03
CA TYR A 44 -6.66 3.28 9.19
C TYR A 44 -7.85 2.52 9.77
N LYS A 45 -8.80 2.08 8.92
CA LYS A 45 -9.97 1.31 9.34
C LYS A 45 -9.59 -0.03 9.98
N TRP A 46 -8.73 -0.80 9.33
CA TRP A 46 -8.33 -2.10 9.84
C TRP A 46 -7.48 -1.98 11.10
N ASN A 47 -6.65 -0.93 11.20
CA ASN A 47 -5.76 -0.73 12.34
C ASN A 47 -6.52 -0.44 13.65
N GLN A 48 -7.79 -0.03 13.58
CA GLN A 48 -8.67 0.12 14.75
C GLN A 48 -8.94 -1.20 15.49
N VAL A 49 -8.95 -2.33 14.76
CA VAL A 49 -9.29 -3.65 15.31
C VAL A 49 -8.08 -4.59 15.30
N HIS A 50 -7.16 -4.37 14.37
CA HIS A 50 -6.01 -5.22 14.14
C HIS A 50 -4.73 -4.41 14.22
N ASN A 51 -3.77 -4.79 15.07
CA ASN A 51 -2.45 -4.15 15.04
C ASN A 51 -1.70 -4.55 13.76
N LEU A 52 -1.94 -3.82 12.66
CA LEU A 52 -1.29 -4.00 11.36
C LEU A 52 0.01 -3.21 11.29
N THR A 53 -0.02 -1.95 11.74
CA THR A 53 1.14 -1.06 11.82
C THR A 53 1.12 -0.28 13.14
N ALA A 54 2.30 0.20 13.57
CA ALA A 54 2.40 1.04 14.77
C ALA A 54 1.88 2.47 14.54
N VAL A 55 1.93 2.96 13.29
CA VAL A 55 1.43 4.29 12.91
C VAL A 55 -0.09 4.26 12.85
N ARG A 56 -0.74 5.19 13.57
CA ARG A 56 -2.21 5.20 13.72
C ARG A 56 -2.89 6.36 13.00
N GLU A 57 -2.21 7.49 12.90
CA GLU A 57 -2.79 8.69 12.33
C GLU A 57 -2.67 8.70 10.80
N PRO A 58 -3.76 8.96 10.05
CA PRO A 58 -3.73 8.97 8.59
C PRO A 58 -2.70 9.92 7.98
N LEU A 59 -2.49 11.10 8.59
CA LEU A 59 -1.49 12.06 8.10
C LEU A 59 -0.07 11.52 8.20
N ASP A 60 0.23 10.82 9.29
CA ASP A 60 1.54 10.19 9.49
C ASP A 60 1.72 9.02 8.52
N MET A 61 0.65 8.27 8.21
CA MET A 61 0.70 7.20 7.21
C MET A 61 1.09 7.71 5.81
N ILE A 62 0.72 8.95 5.44
CA ILE A 62 1.15 9.53 4.16
C ILE A 62 2.68 9.57 4.09
N THR A 63 3.35 10.08 5.13
CA THR A 63 4.81 10.20 5.12
C THR A 63 5.49 8.86 5.39
N LEU A 64 5.14 8.19 6.48
CA LEU A 64 5.86 7.02 7.01
C LEU A 64 5.50 5.71 6.30
N HIS A 65 4.45 5.67 5.49
CA HIS A 65 4.06 4.48 4.75
C HIS A 65 4.02 4.74 3.25
N ILE A 66 3.26 5.75 2.81
CA ILE A 66 3.05 5.96 1.37
C ILE A 66 4.30 6.54 0.71
N LEU A 67 4.74 7.73 1.11
CA LEU A 67 5.90 8.39 0.51
C LEU A 67 7.19 7.58 0.73
N ASP A 68 7.37 6.98 1.92
CA ASP A 68 8.47 6.05 2.19
C ASP A 68 8.48 4.86 1.21
N SER A 69 7.33 4.20 0.99
CA SER A 69 7.23 3.10 0.02
C SER A 69 7.45 3.54 -1.42
N LEU A 70 7.09 4.78 -1.77
CA LEU A 70 7.30 5.32 -3.11
C LEU A 70 8.73 5.81 -3.34
N SER A 71 9.56 5.95 -2.30
CA SER A 71 10.95 6.38 -2.43
C SER A 71 11.81 5.42 -3.27
N VAL A 72 11.43 4.14 -3.31
CA VAL A 72 12.11 3.13 -4.12
C VAL A 72 11.65 3.10 -5.57
N LEU A 73 10.54 3.75 -5.91
CA LEU A 73 9.89 3.67 -7.23
C LEU A 73 10.83 3.97 -8.41
N PRO A 74 11.72 4.99 -8.37
CA PRO A 74 12.66 5.27 -9.46
C PRO A 74 13.69 4.16 -9.73
N TYR A 75 13.86 3.24 -8.79
CA TYR A 75 14.87 2.18 -8.84
C TYR A 75 14.28 0.80 -9.18
N VAL A 76 12.95 0.72 -9.33
CA VAL A 76 12.28 -0.53 -9.68
C VAL A 76 12.31 -0.72 -11.20
N ASP A 77 13.30 -1.48 -11.68
CA ASP A 77 13.43 -1.92 -13.07
C ASP A 77 13.39 -3.45 -13.15
N CYS A 78 12.23 -4.01 -12.85
CA CYS A 78 12.01 -5.45 -12.94
C CYS A 78 10.57 -5.75 -13.37
N LYS A 79 10.34 -6.99 -13.83
CA LYS A 79 9.00 -7.47 -14.20
C LYS A 79 8.27 -8.15 -13.03
N TYR A 80 9.01 -8.75 -12.12
CA TYR A 80 8.50 -9.51 -10.98
C TYR A 80 9.15 -8.99 -9.70
N LEU A 81 8.34 -8.67 -8.70
CA LEU A 81 8.78 -8.21 -7.39
C LEU A 81 8.18 -9.10 -6.30
N LEU A 82 9.05 -9.60 -5.42
CA LEU A 82 8.65 -10.34 -4.23
C LEU A 82 8.89 -9.48 -2.98
N ASP A 83 7.84 -9.31 -2.18
CA ASP A 83 7.88 -8.64 -0.87
C ASP A 83 7.68 -9.67 0.25
N VAL A 84 8.73 -9.92 1.03
CA VAL A 84 8.74 -10.94 2.09
C VAL A 84 8.55 -10.29 3.45
N GLY A 85 7.51 -10.71 4.18
CA GLY A 85 7.13 -10.07 5.43
C GLY A 85 6.39 -8.76 5.22
N ALA A 86 5.63 -8.67 4.13
CA ALA A 86 5.02 -7.44 3.60
C ALA A 86 4.15 -6.66 4.60
N GLY A 87 3.72 -7.26 5.72
CA GLY A 87 3.08 -6.49 6.77
C GLY A 87 1.67 -6.04 6.37
N ALA A 88 1.48 -4.73 6.32
CA ALA A 88 0.29 -4.11 5.75
C ALA A 88 0.35 -4.00 4.21
N GLY A 89 1.29 -4.68 3.54
CA GLY A 89 1.53 -4.57 2.10
C GLY A 89 2.42 -3.37 1.76
N LEU A 90 3.43 -3.07 2.58
CA LEU A 90 4.38 -2.00 2.36
C LEU A 90 5.76 -2.61 2.08
N PRO A 91 6.43 -2.28 0.96
CA PRO A 91 6.05 -1.32 -0.09
C PRO A 91 5.20 -1.91 -1.23
N SER A 92 4.86 -3.20 -1.19
CA SER A 92 4.24 -3.91 -2.31
C SER A 92 2.95 -3.30 -2.87
N ILE A 93 2.00 -2.86 -2.03
CA ILE A 93 0.73 -2.29 -2.49
C ILE A 93 0.92 -0.91 -3.13
N PRO A 94 1.64 0.06 -2.51
CA PRO A 94 1.99 1.32 -3.17
C PRO A 94 2.65 1.13 -4.54
N LEU A 95 3.58 0.16 -4.66
CA LEU A 95 4.22 -0.16 -5.93
C LEU A 95 3.25 -0.77 -6.94
N ALA A 96 2.40 -1.71 -6.53
CA ALA A 96 1.40 -2.30 -7.41
C ALA A 96 0.39 -1.27 -7.96
N ILE A 97 0.05 -0.25 -7.17
CA ILE A 97 -0.80 0.87 -7.60
C ILE A 97 -0.08 1.73 -8.65
N CYS A 98 1.21 2.02 -8.43
CA CYS A 98 1.94 2.98 -9.26
C CYS A 98 2.57 2.37 -10.52
N LEU A 99 2.81 1.05 -10.52
CA LEU A 99 3.44 0.30 -11.61
C LEU A 99 2.49 -0.82 -12.07
N PRO A 100 1.48 -0.54 -12.92
CA PRO A 100 0.45 -1.51 -13.31
C PRO A 100 1.01 -2.73 -14.08
N ASP A 101 2.16 -2.57 -14.75
CA ASP A 101 2.83 -3.65 -15.49
C ASP A 101 3.70 -4.56 -14.60
N LEU A 102 4.06 -4.11 -13.39
CA LEU A 102 4.86 -4.86 -12.44
C LEU A 102 4.02 -5.97 -11.79
N GLN A 103 4.48 -7.21 -11.86
CA GLN A 103 3.88 -8.34 -11.14
C GLN A 103 4.42 -8.37 -9.71
N VAL A 104 3.59 -8.02 -8.74
CA VAL A 104 3.99 -7.94 -7.34
C VAL A 104 3.40 -9.11 -6.56
N THR A 105 4.24 -9.86 -5.86
CA THR A 105 3.81 -10.92 -4.93
C THR A 105 4.25 -10.54 -3.52
N ALA A 106 3.32 -10.53 -2.58
CA ALA A 106 3.57 -10.34 -1.15
C ALA A 106 3.37 -11.65 -0.38
N ILE A 107 4.29 -11.93 0.54
CA ILE A 107 4.23 -13.08 1.45
C ILE A 107 4.25 -12.58 2.90
N ASP A 108 3.34 -13.09 3.73
CA ASP A 108 3.39 -12.88 5.18
C ASP A 108 2.90 -14.14 5.90
N ALA A 109 3.52 -14.49 7.03
CA ALA A 109 3.15 -15.65 7.82
C ALA A 109 1.89 -15.41 8.69
N VAL A 110 1.50 -14.15 8.89
CA VAL A 110 0.41 -13.76 9.79
C VAL A 110 -0.91 -13.62 9.02
N GLN A 111 -1.86 -14.51 9.29
CA GLN A 111 -3.15 -14.59 8.59
C GLN A 111 -3.91 -13.25 8.51
N LYS A 112 -3.97 -12.46 9.59
CA LYS A 112 -4.71 -11.18 9.58
C LYS A 112 -4.12 -10.16 8.60
N LYS A 113 -2.81 -10.15 8.40
CA LYS A 113 -2.11 -9.28 7.45
C LYS A 113 -2.37 -9.71 6.01
N VAL A 114 -2.32 -11.03 5.77
CA VAL A 114 -2.71 -11.63 4.49
C VAL A 114 -4.17 -11.30 4.16
N SER A 115 -5.09 -11.45 5.11
CA SER A 115 -6.50 -11.09 4.93
C SER A 115 -6.69 -9.61 4.60
N PHE A 116 -5.94 -8.73 5.26
CA PHE A 116 -5.92 -7.30 4.95
C PHE A 116 -5.47 -7.04 3.51
N MET A 117 -4.30 -7.56 3.11
CA MET A 117 -3.77 -7.37 1.75
C MET A 117 -4.73 -7.91 0.67
N ARG A 118 -5.37 -9.06 0.93
CA ARG A 118 -6.40 -9.62 0.02
C ARG A 118 -7.62 -8.71 -0.09
N GLN A 119 -8.06 -8.10 1.02
CA GLN A 119 -9.14 -7.10 0.96
C GLN A 119 -8.73 -5.87 0.16
N VAL A 120 -7.51 -5.34 0.35
CA VAL A 120 -7.01 -4.20 -0.43
C VAL A 120 -6.96 -4.54 -1.92
N LYS A 121 -6.40 -5.70 -2.28
CA LYS A 121 -6.38 -6.21 -3.66
C LYS A 121 -7.77 -6.17 -4.29
N ALA A 122 -8.76 -6.73 -3.60
CA ALA A 122 -10.12 -6.82 -4.10
C ALA A 122 -10.81 -5.45 -4.22
N GLN A 123 -10.60 -4.54 -3.26
CA GLN A 123 -11.26 -3.23 -3.25
C GLN A 123 -10.66 -2.24 -4.23
N LEU A 124 -9.34 -2.29 -4.45
CA LEU A 124 -8.65 -1.38 -5.36
C LEU A 124 -8.46 -1.96 -6.77
N GLY A 125 -8.91 -3.20 -7.01
CA GLY A 125 -8.83 -3.85 -8.31
C GLY A 125 -7.40 -4.14 -8.77
N LEU A 126 -6.51 -4.51 -7.86
CA LEU A 126 -5.09 -4.73 -8.16
C LEU A 126 -4.87 -6.11 -8.82
N GLY A 127 -5.04 -6.16 -10.13
CA GLY A 127 -4.87 -7.39 -10.93
C GLY A 127 -3.43 -7.92 -10.95
N ASN A 128 -2.45 -7.03 -10.79
CA ASN A 128 -1.02 -7.30 -10.81
C ASN A 128 -0.43 -7.65 -9.43
N PHE A 129 -1.26 -7.73 -8.38
CA PHE A 129 -0.81 -7.98 -7.01
C PHE A 129 -1.26 -9.35 -6.49
N ASN A 130 -0.35 -10.17 -5.98
CA ASN A 130 -0.63 -11.49 -5.42
C ASN A 130 -0.25 -11.58 -3.95
N VAL A 131 -0.97 -12.40 -3.17
CA VAL A 131 -0.80 -12.52 -1.72
C VAL A 131 -0.76 -13.98 -1.29
N ILE A 132 0.39 -14.39 -0.78
CA ILE A 132 0.63 -15.73 -0.24
C ILE A 132 0.61 -15.66 1.28
N HIS A 133 -0.08 -16.62 1.90
CA HIS A 133 0.01 -16.85 3.33
C HIS A 133 0.98 -17.99 3.57
N GLY A 134 2.08 -17.70 4.26
CA GLY A 134 3.10 -18.70 4.53
C GLY A 134 4.40 -18.08 4.98
N ARG A 135 5.35 -18.95 5.34
CA ARG A 135 6.73 -18.57 5.58
C ARG A 135 7.53 -18.77 4.31
N ILE A 136 8.48 -17.86 4.00
CA ILE A 136 9.22 -17.90 2.74
C ILE A 136 9.99 -19.22 2.53
N GLU A 137 10.48 -19.82 3.61
CA GLU A 137 11.25 -21.06 3.60
C GLU A 137 10.42 -22.28 3.14
N GLU A 138 9.09 -22.15 3.14
CA GLU A 138 8.14 -23.21 2.81
C GLU A 138 7.45 -22.99 1.45
N GLN A 139 7.84 -21.95 0.69
CA GLN A 139 7.18 -21.57 -0.56
C GLN A 139 8.09 -21.75 -1.77
N GLU A 140 7.50 -22.25 -2.87
CA GLU A 140 7.99 -21.98 -4.21
C GLU A 140 7.34 -20.70 -4.70
N VAL A 141 8.15 -19.67 -4.94
CA VAL A 141 7.65 -18.37 -5.42
C VAL A 141 7.66 -18.39 -6.95
N PRO A 142 6.54 -18.06 -7.60
CA PRO A 142 6.45 -18.02 -9.06
C PRO A 142 7.24 -16.87 -9.70
#